data_AF-W2SCX9-F1
#
_entry.id   AF-W2SCX9-F1
#
_cell.length_a   1.000
_cell.length_b   1.000
_cell.length_c   1.000
_cell.angle_alpha   90.00
_cell.angle_beta   90.00
_cell.angle_gamma   90.00
#
_symmetry.space_group_name_H-M   'P 1'
#
loop_
_entity.id
_entity.type
_entity.pdbx_description
1 polymer ?
#
loop_
_entity_poly.entity_id
_entity_poly.type
_entity_poly.pdbx_seq_one_letter_code
_entity_poly.pdbx_strand_id
1 'polypeptide(L)'
;MATPTSSGLRWSLTIVYCGLSAVALYYIRLGPTSTAVGKHFEKIYEGAEKPFPGRDTVLRRHYTGIKACDEFASMLVAAFLNGPAGWVEGIRLQQAYFLLSFTAVLAAMSVESARKRNTWASITFTSLWAFFYQTVGGAVIIPLYYLCYTWIAARPDYWTASRDVPVAKAKTLLPALVFGFLMPTLVTWYPHNAFDIDTLQKLVAFWQITPFVVNILWLIFSTIYRAFHGKQIEQKHGDVRPLTVVYLLSFVVSAAAHLATLYLCYTSADPTISFDFVFTPRQVQNPSMAEGLHFTFIVDYWIIFISTMIWCLQAQLEITALGRTNLRAFQTVVYIVIGSIVLGPGAVLSAVWWWRESRIDPVPDPKKSN
;
A
#
# COMPACT_ATOMS: atom_id res chain seq x y z
N MET A 1 29.52 4.68 -16.45
CA MET A 1 28.15 5.08 -16.86
C MET A 1 27.65 6.08 -15.83
N ALA A 2 27.09 7.22 -16.24
CA ALA A 2 26.52 8.17 -15.29
C ALA A 2 25.28 7.56 -14.62
N THR A 3 25.15 7.73 -13.30
CA THR A 3 23.97 7.28 -12.55
C THR A 3 22.75 8.08 -13.00
N PRO A 4 21.60 7.45 -13.32
CA PRO A 4 20.42 8.16 -13.86
C PRO A 4 19.90 9.28 -12.95
N THR A 5 20.04 9.12 -11.63
CA THR A 5 19.81 10.17 -10.65
C THR A 5 21.10 10.96 -10.40
N SER A 6 21.06 12.26 -10.70
CA SER A 6 22.13 13.18 -10.29
C SER A 6 22.20 13.30 -8.77
N SER A 7 23.37 13.68 -8.24
CA SER A 7 23.55 13.87 -6.79
C SER A 7 22.54 14.88 -6.22
N GLY A 8 22.27 15.97 -6.95
CA GLY A 8 21.29 16.99 -6.55
C GLY A 8 19.88 16.43 -6.45
N LEU A 9 19.38 15.74 -7.48
CA LEU A 9 18.04 15.15 -7.48
C LEU A 9 17.86 14.15 -6.32
N ARG A 10 18.87 13.32 -6.06
CA ARG A 10 18.85 12.34 -4.96
C ARG A 10 18.69 13.01 -3.59
N TRP A 11 19.42 14.09 -3.33
CA TRP A 11 19.30 14.83 -2.08
C TRP A 11 17.96 15.57 -1.96
N SER A 12 17.45 16.14 -3.06
CA SER A 12 16.10 16.74 -3.08
C SER A 12 15.02 15.71 -2.74
N LEU A 13 15.05 14.52 -3.36
CA LEU A 13 14.14 13.43 -3.04
C LEU A 13 14.28 12.97 -1.59
N THR A 14 15.51 12.95 -1.06
CA THR A 14 15.76 12.60 0.35
C THR A 14 15.07 13.56 1.30
N ILE A 15 15.23 14.87 1.09
CA ILE A 15 14.58 15.91 1.92
C ILE A 15 13.06 15.76 1.83
N VAL A 16 12.52 15.54 0.64
CA VAL A 16 11.07 15.42 0.44
C VAL A 16 10.51 14.19 1.16
N TYR A 17 11.10 13.00 0.99
CA TYR A 17 10.61 11.80 1.66
C TYR A 17 10.75 11.86 3.19
N CYS A 18 11.88 12.37 3.70
CA CYS A 18 12.05 12.60 5.14
C CYS A 18 11.03 13.60 5.69
N GLY A 19 10.78 14.70 4.95
CA GLY A 19 9.79 15.70 5.32
C GLY A 19 8.37 15.12 5.38
N LEU A 20 7.97 14.35 4.37
CA LEU A 20 6.69 13.65 4.36
C LEU A 20 6.54 12.68 5.53
N SER A 21 7.56 11.86 5.82
CA SER A 21 7.56 10.97 6.98
C SER A 21 7.49 11.72 8.31
N ALA A 22 8.17 12.86 8.44
CA ALA A 22 8.13 13.68 9.66
C ALA A 22 6.76 14.32 9.88
N VAL A 23 6.15 14.84 8.80
CA VAL A 23 4.77 15.38 8.83
C VAL A 23 3.77 14.29 9.20
N ALA A 24 3.90 13.09 8.62
CA ALA A 24 3.08 11.94 8.99
C ALA A 24 3.24 11.57 10.47
N LEU A 25 4.48 11.49 10.95
CA LEU A 25 4.77 11.16 12.34
C LEU A 25 4.13 12.19 13.29
N TYR A 26 4.20 13.47 12.94
CA TYR A 26 3.52 14.52 13.70
C TYR A 26 2.01 14.24 13.76
N TYR A 27 1.32 14.14 12.63
CA TYR A 27 -0.14 14.01 12.64
C TYR A 27 -0.66 12.68 13.20
N ILE A 28 0.05 11.57 12.97
CA ILE A 28 -0.39 10.23 13.35
C ILE A 28 0.02 9.85 14.77
N ARG A 29 1.15 10.39 15.28
CA ARG A 29 1.72 9.95 16.58
C ARG A 29 1.88 11.05 17.62
N LEU A 30 2.21 12.28 17.23
CA LEU A 30 2.61 13.32 18.18
C LEU A 30 1.59 14.46 18.33
N GLY A 31 0.68 14.62 17.36
CA GLY A 31 -0.24 15.73 17.27
C GLY A 31 -1.44 15.62 18.20
N PRO A 32 -2.24 16.70 18.33
CA PRO A 32 -3.38 16.76 19.25
C PRO A 32 -4.40 15.63 19.03
N THR A 33 -4.70 15.29 17.77
CA THR A 33 -5.60 14.19 17.42
C THR A 33 -5.07 12.84 17.89
N SER A 34 -3.77 12.56 17.67
CA SER A 34 -3.13 11.33 18.16
C SER A 34 -3.20 11.23 19.68
N THR A 35 -2.90 12.32 20.39
CA THR A 35 -2.99 12.36 21.86
C THR A 35 -4.41 12.09 22.35
N ALA A 36 -5.43 12.64 21.68
CA ALA A 36 -6.83 12.36 22.01
C ALA A 36 -7.21 10.90 21.77
N VAL A 37 -6.79 10.32 20.63
CA VAL A 37 -6.98 8.90 20.32
C VAL A 37 -6.26 8.01 21.33
N GLY A 38 -5.04 8.35 21.73
CA GLY A 38 -4.25 7.65 22.75
C GLY A 38 -4.99 7.54 24.09
N LYS A 39 -5.64 8.62 24.54
CA LYS A 39 -6.48 8.61 25.75
C LYS A 39 -7.68 7.65 25.65
N HIS A 40 -8.24 7.46 24.45
CA HIS A 40 -9.29 6.45 24.23
C HIS A 40 -8.72 5.03 24.29
N PHE A 41 -7.50 4.81 23.78
CA PHE A 41 -6.79 3.54 23.92
C PHE A 41 -6.38 3.23 25.38
N GLU A 42 -5.95 4.22 26.16
CA GLU A 42 -5.66 4.03 27.60
C GLU A 42 -6.89 3.50 28.34
N LYS A 43 -8.08 4.06 28.07
CA LYS A 43 -9.36 3.55 28.61
C LYS A 43 -9.67 2.12 28.20
N ILE A 44 -9.24 1.71 27.00
CA ILE A 44 -9.33 0.32 26.54
C ILE A 44 -8.39 -0.57 27.38
N TYR A 45 -7.19 -0.11 27.75
CA TYR A 45 -6.26 -0.93 28.55
C TYR A 45 -6.63 -1.03 30.03
N GLU A 46 -7.22 0.02 30.62
CA GLU A 46 -7.52 0.09 32.06
C GLU A 46 -8.84 -0.60 32.47
N GLY A 47 -9.72 -0.94 31.52
CA GLY A 47 -11.05 -1.51 31.80
C GLY A 47 -11.13 -3.04 31.62
N ALA A 48 -11.62 -3.76 32.64
CA ALA A 48 -11.77 -5.22 32.62
C ALA A 48 -12.84 -5.72 31.61
N GLU A 49 -13.97 -5.02 31.48
CA GLU A 49 -15.01 -5.28 30.48
C GLU A 49 -15.66 -3.94 30.12
N LYS A 50 -15.05 -3.18 29.18
CA LYS A 50 -15.65 -1.94 28.69
C LYS A 50 -15.88 -2.02 27.19
N PRO A 51 -17.01 -1.48 26.73
CA PRO A 51 -17.33 -1.52 25.32
C PRO A 51 -16.39 -0.59 24.53
N PHE A 52 -16.34 -0.81 23.23
CA PHE A 52 -15.63 0.00 22.26
C PHE A 52 -15.92 1.48 22.53
N PRO A 53 -14.91 2.36 22.64
CA PRO A 53 -15.14 3.75 23.06
C PRO A 53 -16.24 4.45 22.25
N GLY A 54 -17.32 4.84 22.94
CA GLY A 54 -18.48 5.49 22.33
C GLY A 54 -19.55 4.55 21.74
N ARG A 55 -19.49 3.25 22.03
CA ARG A 55 -20.46 2.22 21.61
C ARG A 55 -20.73 1.26 22.78
N ASP A 56 -21.75 0.42 22.67
CA ASP A 56 -22.06 -0.67 23.64
C ASP A 56 -21.45 -2.04 23.23
N THR A 57 -20.58 -2.04 22.21
CA THR A 57 -19.95 -3.25 21.68
C THR A 57 -18.79 -3.72 22.55
N VAL A 58 -18.79 -4.96 23.05
CA VAL A 58 -17.64 -5.49 23.80
C VAL A 58 -16.44 -5.76 22.88
N LEU A 59 -15.29 -5.16 23.21
CA LEU A 59 -14.03 -5.41 22.50
C LEU A 59 -13.46 -6.76 22.92
N ARG A 60 -13.22 -7.64 21.96
CA ARG A 60 -12.62 -8.95 22.16
C ARG A 60 -11.18 -8.80 22.65
N ARG A 61 -10.82 -9.56 23.70
CA ARG A 61 -9.47 -9.55 24.31
C ARG A 61 -8.68 -10.81 24.09
N HIS A 62 -9.34 -11.92 23.79
CA HIS A 62 -8.69 -13.22 23.68
C HIS A 62 -8.73 -13.72 22.24
N TYR A 63 -7.56 -13.72 21.59
CA TYR A 63 -7.36 -14.19 20.23
C TYR A 63 -6.48 -15.44 20.20
N THR A 64 -5.35 -15.41 20.91
CA THR A 64 -4.36 -16.49 20.94
C THR A 64 -4.15 -17.07 22.34
N GLY A 65 -4.58 -16.35 23.39
CA GLY A 65 -4.32 -16.71 24.79
C GLY A 65 -2.96 -16.21 25.31
N ILE A 66 -2.13 -15.58 24.46
CA ILE A 66 -0.87 -14.96 24.87
C ILE A 66 -1.12 -13.48 25.13
N LYS A 67 -1.04 -13.06 26.40
CA LYS A 67 -1.41 -11.70 26.85
C LYS A 67 -0.87 -10.57 25.94
N ALA A 68 0.42 -10.57 25.63
CA ALA A 68 1.02 -9.52 24.81
C ALA A 68 0.47 -9.51 23.36
N CYS A 69 0.24 -10.68 22.77
CA CYS A 69 -0.34 -10.80 21.43
C CYS A 69 -1.81 -10.37 21.43
N ASP A 70 -2.54 -10.75 22.47
CA ASP A 70 -3.95 -10.46 22.68
C ASP A 70 -4.20 -8.96 22.89
N GLU A 71 -3.38 -8.30 23.70
CA GLU A 71 -3.41 -6.85 23.92
C GLU A 71 -3.09 -6.08 22.63
N PHE A 72 -2.05 -6.52 21.90
CA PHE A 72 -1.68 -5.90 20.63
C PHE A 72 -2.76 -6.08 19.56
N ALA A 73 -3.33 -7.29 19.44
CA ALA A 73 -4.44 -7.56 18.53
C ALA A 73 -5.67 -6.72 18.89
N SER A 74 -6.04 -6.64 20.17
CA SER A 74 -7.17 -5.84 20.64
C SER A 74 -7.02 -4.36 20.28
N MET A 75 -5.82 -3.80 20.44
CA MET A 75 -5.52 -2.42 20.05
C MET A 75 -5.72 -2.21 18.55
N LEU A 76 -5.16 -3.10 17.72
CA LEU A 76 -5.31 -2.99 16.27
C LEU A 76 -6.77 -3.20 15.83
N VAL A 77 -7.49 -4.15 16.42
CA VAL A 77 -8.92 -4.32 16.16
C VAL A 77 -9.67 -3.06 16.51
N ALA A 78 -9.41 -2.46 17.67
CA ALA A 78 -10.07 -1.23 18.06
C ALA A 78 -9.77 -0.06 17.09
N ALA A 79 -8.56 0.01 16.56
CA ALA A 79 -8.18 1.02 15.56
C ALA A 79 -8.90 0.84 14.22
N PHE A 80 -9.13 -0.39 13.77
CA PHE A 80 -9.63 -0.66 12.42
C PHE A 80 -11.12 -1.01 12.35
N LEU A 81 -11.77 -1.44 13.44
CA LEU A 81 -13.13 -1.99 13.42
C LEU A 81 -14.20 -1.04 12.87
N ASN A 82 -14.04 0.28 13.02
CA ASN A 82 -15.05 1.27 12.59
C ASN A 82 -15.46 1.13 11.11
N GLY A 83 -14.49 0.89 10.21
CA GLY A 83 -14.80 0.75 8.78
C GLY A 83 -15.54 -0.55 8.47
N PRO A 84 -14.97 -1.73 8.78
CA PRO A 84 -15.62 -3.03 8.59
C PRO A 84 -17.01 -3.11 9.23
N ALA A 85 -17.18 -2.52 10.42
CA ALA A 85 -18.46 -2.55 11.15
C ALA A 85 -19.55 -1.68 10.52
N GLY A 86 -19.23 -0.84 9.53
CA GLY A 86 -20.21 0.01 8.84
C GLY A 86 -20.89 1.03 9.75
N TRP A 87 -20.28 1.36 10.88
CA TRP A 87 -20.85 2.25 11.88
C TRP A 87 -21.01 3.70 11.42
N VAL A 88 -20.17 4.11 10.45
CA VAL A 88 -20.27 5.33 9.67
C VAL A 88 -19.88 4.97 8.25
N GLU A 89 -20.82 5.04 7.30
CA GLU A 89 -20.59 4.56 5.93
C GLU A 89 -19.48 5.35 5.22
N GLY A 90 -19.34 6.66 5.49
CA GLY A 90 -18.21 7.45 5.01
C GLY A 90 -16.83 6.91 5.42
N ILE A 91 -16.67 6.48 6.68
CA ILE A 91 -15.42 5.90 7.19
C ILE A 91 -15.16 4.55 6.50
N ARG A 92 -16.20 3.74 6.38
CA ARG A 92 -16.13 2.45 5.68
C ARG A 92 -15.69 2.61 4.24
N LEU A 93 -16.30 3.55 3.52
CA LEU A 93 -15.97 3.87 2.14
C LEU A 93 -14.52 4.35 2.01
N GLN A 94 -14.10 5.30 2.85
CA GLN A 94 -12.73 5.83 2.86
C GLN A 94 -11.69 4.72 3.08
N GLN A 95 -11.89 3.86 4.08
CA GLN A 95 -10.96 2.78 4.39
C GLN A 95 -10.94 1.71 3.30
N ALA A 96 -12.10 1.30 2.77
CA ALA A 96 -12.18 0.36 1.66
C ALA A 96 -11.43 0.90 0.43
N TYR A 97 -11.67 2.16 0.08
CA TYR A 97 -11.00 2.82 -1.03
C TYR A 97 -9.48 2.88 -0.83
N PHE A 98 -9.03 3.27 0.36
CA PHE A 98 -7.61 3.31 0.71
C PHE A 98 -6.97 1.93 0.54
N LEU A 99 -7.51 0.89 1.17
CA LEU A 99 -6.92 -0.44 1.18
C LEU A 99 -6.93 -1.12 -0.19
N LEU A 100 -8.01 -0.96 -0.97
CA LEU A 100 -8.07 -1.47 -2.34
C LEU A 100 -7.03 -0.77 -3.23
N SER A 101 -6.85 0.55 -3.08
CA SER A 101 -5.80 1.30 -3.79
C SER A 101 -4.38 0.88 -3.33
N PHE A 102 -4.21 0.54 -2.06
CA PHE A 102 -2.94 0.10 -1.49
C PHE A 102 -2.44 -1.23 -2.08
N THR A 103 -3.34 -2.03 -2.68
CA THR A 103 -2.96 -3.21 -3.50
C THR A 103 -1.89 -2.89 -4.54
N ALA A 104 -1.94 -1.71 -5.16
CA ALA A 104 -0.95 -1.28 -6.13
C ALA A 104 0.43 -1.03 -5.50
N VAL A 105 0.45 -0.44 -4.29
CA VAL A 105 1.69 -0.20 -3.53
C VAL A 105 2.34 -1.53 -3.16
N LEU A 106 1.56 -2.47 -2.62
CA LEU A 106 2.04 -3.81 -2.31
C LEU A 106 2.59 -4.53 -3.54
N ALA A 107 1.86 -4.50 -4.66
CA ALA A 107 2.31 -5.11 -5.89
C ALA A 107 3.66 -4.53 -6.36
N ALA A 108 3.79 -3.20 -6.43
CA ALA A 108 5.02 -2.54 -6.85
C ALA A 108 6.21 -2.87 -5.91
N MET A 109 5.99 -2.80 -4.59
CA MET A 109 7.00 -3.15 -3.59
C MET A 109 7.42 -4.62 -3.68
N SER A 110 6.47 -5.54 -3.84
CA SER A 110 6.76 -6.96 -4.00
C SER A 110 7.59 -7.21 -5.26
N VAL A 111 7.23 -6.60 -6.40
CA VAL A 111 8.03 -6.77 -7.63
C VAL A 111 9.45 -6.25 -7.45
N GLU A 112 9.63 -5.04 -6.93
CA GLU A 112 10.96 -4.49 -6.68
C GLU A 112 11.75 -5.36 -5.70
N SER A 113 11.12 -5.90 -4.66
CA SER A 113 11.79 -6.78 -3.68
C SER A 113 12.36 -8.06 -4.28
N ALA A 114 11.78 -8.56 -5.38
CA ALA A 114 12.19 -9.81 -5.99
C ALA A 114 13.11 -9.65 -7.20
N ARG A 115 13.47 -8.43 -7.59
CA ARG A 115 14.44 -8.22 -8.66
C ARG A 115 15.81 -8.69 -8.25
N LYS A 116 16.51 -9.36 -9.16
CA LYS A 116 17.89 -9.82 -8.95
C LYS A 116 18.83 -8.69 -8.53
N ARG A 117 18.75 -7.51 -9.16
CA ARG A 117 19.53 -6.31 -8.79
C ARG A 117 19.26 -5.76 -7.38
N ASN A 118 18.14 -6.13 -6.76
CA ASN A 118 17.79 -5.70 -5.40
C ASN A 118 18.12 -6.75 -4.34
N THR A 119 18.76 -7.87 -4.71
CA THR A 119 19.14 -8.92 -3.75
C THR A 119 19.92 -8.33 -2.58
N TRP A 120 19.46 -8.60 -1.34
CA TRP A 120 20.01 -8.06 -0.09
C TRP A 120 19.92 -6.54 0.10
N ALA A 121 19.27 -5.80 -0.80
CA ALA A 121 18.96 -4.39 -0.57
C ALA A 121 17.87 -4.23 0.50
N SER A 122 17.83 -3.08 1.19
CA SER A 122 16.85 -2.84 2.26
C SER A 122 15.39 -2.98 1.80
N ILE A 123 15.09 -2.65 0.54
CA ILE A 123 13.74 -2.79 -0.06
C ILE A 123 13.30 -4.23 -0.31
N THR A 124 14.20 -5.22 -0.17
CA THR A 124 13.90 -6.64 -0.41
C THR A 124 13.12 -7.26 0.75
N PHE A 125 13.26 -6.74 1.96
CA PHE A 125 12.64 -7.27 3.17
C PHE A 125 11.22 -6.71 3.36
N THR A 126 10.31 -6.98 2.43
CA THR A 126 8.95 -6.40 2.43
C THR A 126 8.13 -6.75 3.67
N SER A 127 8.35 -7.92 4.30
CA SER A 127 7.76 -8.24 5.61
C SER A 127 8.20 -7.29 6.72
N LEU A 128 9.45 -6.82 6.70
CA LEU A 128 9.94 -5.86 7.68
C LEU A 128 9.29 -4.48 7.47
N TRP A 129 9.19 -4.05 6.22
CA TRP A 129 8.44 -2.82 5.87
C TRP A 129 6.97 -2.93 6.27
N ALA A 130 6.35 -4.08 6.07
CA ALA A 130 4.99 -4.37 6.50
C ALA A 130 4.80 -4.28 8.00
N PHE A 131 5.72 -4.88 8.77
CA PHE A 131 5.71 -4.74 10.22
C PHE A 131 5.70 -3.28 10.65
N PHE A 132 6.58 -2.47 10.08
CA PHE A 132 6.67 -1.07 10.45
C PHE A 132 5.46 -0.25 9.99
N TYR A 133 4.98 -0.41 8.75
CA TYR A 133 3.82 0.40 8.32
C TYR A 133 2.54 0.02 9.06
N GLN A 134 2.38 -1.25 9.48
CA GLN A 134 1.21 -1.69 10.23
C GLN A 134 1.23 -1.18 11.68
N THR A 135 2.42 -1.04 12.27
CA THR A 135 2.59 -0.67 13.69
C THR A 135 2.78 0.83 13.90
N VAL A 136 3.55 1.50 13.05
CA VAL A 136 3.87 2.93 13.13
C VAL A 136 2.93 3.79 12.28
N GLY A 137 2.45 3.27 11.15
CA GLY A 137 1.58 3.97 10.19
C GLY A 137 2.22 4.03 8.80
N GLY A 138 1.43 3.82 7.76
CA GLY A 138 1.94 3.71 6.39
C GLY A 138 2.51 5.01 5.85
N ALA A 139 1.92 6.15 6.18
CA ALA A 139 2.41 7.47 5.81
C ALA A 139 3.76 7.81 6.42
N VAL A 140 4.14 7.20 7.54
CA VAL A 140 5.48 7.37 8.10
C VAL A 140 6.48 6.50 7.33
N ILE A 141 6.12 5.25 7.04
CA ILE A 141 7.06 4.21 6.62
C ILE A 141 7.21 4.10 5.10
N ILE A 142 6.14 4.28 4.33
CA ILE A 142 6.18 4.17 2.87
C ILE A 142 7.11 5.21 2.21
N PRO A 143 7.14 6.50 2.62
CA PRO A 143 8.13 7.43 2.08
C PRO A 143 9.57 7.01 2.39
N LEU A 144 9.83 6.38 3.55
CA LEU A 144 11.16 5.84 3.88
C LEU A 144 11.56 4.65 3.02
N TYR A 145 10.59 3.83 2.58
CA TYR A 145 10.83 2.80 1.58
C TYR A 145 11.26 3.43 0.24
N TYR A 146 10.59 4.49 -0.21
CA TYR A 146 10.95 5.20 -1.45
C TYR A 146 12.29 5.93 -1.34
N LEU A 147 12.62 6.46 -0.16
CA LEU A 147 13.95 6.96 0.15
C LEU A 147 15.00 5.87 -0.03
N CYS A 148 14.78 4.69 0.57
CA CYS A 148 15.68 3.55 0.41
C CYS A 148 15.85 3.16 -1.06
N TYR A 149 14.74 3.05 -1.82
CA TYR A 149 14.77 2.82 -3.26
C TYR A 149 15.63 3.86 -3.99
N THR A 150 15.50 5.15 -3.65
CA THR A 150 16.25 6.24 -4.29
C THR A 150 17.77 6.05 -4.17
N TRP A 151 18.24 5.67 -2.99
CA TRP A 151 19.66 5.43 -2.76
C TRP A 151 20.16 4.13 -3.42
N ILE A 152 19.30 3.11 -3.50
CA ILE A 152 19.62 1.85 -4.18
C ILE A 152 19.67 2.04 -5.71
N ALA A 153 18.69 2.73 -6.29
CA ALA A 153 18.59 3.01 -7.72
C ALA A 153 19.69 3.96 -8.23
N ALA A 154 20.29 4.75 -7.33
CA ALA A 154 21.41 5.63 -7.63
C ALA A 154 22.78 4.92 -7.67
N ARG A 155 22.86 3.61 -7.41
CA ARG A 155 24.14 2.88 -7.48
C ARG A 155 24.61 2.79 -8.94
N PRO A 156 25.92 2.90 -9.22
CA PRO A 156 26.45 2.90 -10.60
C PRO A 156 26.09 1.67 -11.44
N ASP A 157 25.95 0.52 -10.78
CA ASP A 157 25.70 -0.80 -11.38
C ASP A 157 24.21 -1.15 -11.45
N TYR A 158 23.32 -0.37 -10.82
CA TYR A 158 21.91 -0.71 -10.64
C TYR A 158 21.16 -0.94 -11.97
N TRP A 159 21.42 -0.08 -12.95
CA TRP A 159 20.71 -0.09 -14.24
C TRP A 159 21.39 -0.98 -15.29
N THR A 160 22.61 -1.45 -15.00
CA THR A 160 23.32 -2.46 -15.80
C THR A 160 23.09 -3.87 -15.26
N ALA A 161 22.74 -4.01 -13.97
CA ALA A 161 22.39 -5.27 -13.37
C ALA A 161 21.04 -5.81 -13.88
N SER A 162 20.85 -7.13 -13.83
CA SER A 162 19.62 -7.77 -14.29
C SER A 162 18.39 -7.23 -13.54
N ARG A 163 17.42 -6.77 -14.32
CA ARG A 163 16.10 -6.31 -13.84
C ARG A 163 15.15 -7.45 -13.53
N ASP A 164 15.52 -8.69 -13.87
CA ASP A 164 14.62 -9.83 -13.87
C ASP A 164 14.13 -10.18 -12.46
N VAL A 165 12.87 -10.59 -12.39
CA VAL A 165 12.32 -11.31 -11.26
C VAL A 165 12.41 -12.82 -11.55
N PRO A 166 12.85 -13.67 -10.60
CA PRO A 166 12.84 -15.12 -10.81
C PRO A 166 11.45 -15.61 -11.25
N VAL A 167 11.37 -16.36 -12.36
CA VAL A 167 10.09 -16.75 -13.00
C VAL A 167 9.10 -17.38 -12.04
N ALA A 168 9.58 -18.23 -11.12
CA ALA A 168 8.73 -18.83 -10.09
C ALA A 168 8.05 -17.77 -9.21
N LYS A 169 8.80 -16.75 -8.77
CA LYS A 169 8.25 -15.63 -7.99
C LYS A 169 7.32 -14.76 -8.84
N ALA A 170 7.67 -14.48 -10.09
CA ALA A 170 6.83 -13.68 -10.98
C ALA A 170 5.46 -14.35 -11.22
N LYS A 171 5.43 -15.66 -11.48
CA LYS A 171 4.19 -16.42 -11.72
C LYS A 171 3.33 -16.62 -10.48
N THR A 172 3.92 -16.64 -9.29
CA THR A 172 3.19 -16.89 -8.05
C THR A 172 2.87 -15.64 -7.23
N LEU A 173 3.34 -14.46 -7.67
CA LEU A 173 3.06 -13.20 -6.98
C LEU A 173 1.56 -12.87 -7.00
N LEU A 174 0.91 -13.02 -8.16
CA LEU A 174 -0.52 -12.74 -8.29
C LEU A 174 -1.39 -13.53 -7.31
N PRO A 175 -1.34 -14.88 -7.27
CA PRO A 175 -2.13 -15.63 -6.30
C PRO A 175 -1.74 -15.28 -4.86
N ALA A 176 -0.46 -15.01 -4.56
CA ALA A 176 -0.05 -14.60 -3.22
C ALA A 176 -0.66 -13.24 -2.80
N LEU A 177 -0.73 -12.26 -3.71
CA LEU A 177 -1.39 -10.97 -3.45
C LEU A 177 -2.91 -11.15 -3.28
N VAL A 178 -3.53 -11.98 -4.12
CA VAL A 178 -4.98 -12.23 -4.07
C VAL A 178 -5.37 -12.91 -2.77
N PHE A 179 -4.75 -14.03 -2.44
CA PHE A 179 -5.07 -14.81 -1.25
C PHE A 179 -4.52 -14.17 0.03
N GLY A 180 -3.38 -13.49 -0.06
CA GLY A 180 -2.70 -12.93 1.10
C GLY A 180 -3.22 -11.57 1.51
N PHE A 181 -3.78 -10.76 0.61
CA PHE A 181 -4.21 -9.39 0.92
C PHE A 181 -5.58 -9.01 0.34
N LEU A 182 -5.79 -9.17 -0.97
CA LEU A 182 -7.00 -8.66 -1.62
C LEU A 182 -8.27 -9.37 -1.13
N MET A 183 -8.27 -10.70 -1.12
CA MET A 183 -9.42 -11.48 -0.63
C MET A 183 -9.67 -11.24 0.86
N PRO A 184 -8.69 -11.31 1.78
CA PRO A 184 -8.91 -10.93 3.17
C PRO A 184 -9.50 -9.53 3.33
N THR A 185 -9.05 -8.56 2.54
CA THR A 185 -9.59 -7.19 2.57
C THR A 185 -11.05 -7.16 2.12
N LEU A 186 -11.40 -7.84 1.02
CA LEU A 186 -12.77 -7.93 0.51
C LEU A 186 -13.71 -8.64 1.49
N VAL A 187 -13.24 -9.69 2.18
CA VAL A 187 -14.03 -10.40 3.20
C VAL A 187 -14.26 -9.51 4.42
N THR A 188 -13.23 -8.82 4.91
CA THR A 188 -13.36 -7.96 6.09
C THR A 188 -14.24 -6.73 5.82
N TRP A 189 -14.25 -6.17 4.60
CA TRP A 189 -15.11 -5.04 4.22
C TRP A 189 -16.40 -5.44 3.49
N TYR A 190 -16.70 -6.74 3.44
CA TYR A 190 -17.98 -7.26 2.92
C TYR A 190 -19.17 -6.60 3.65
N PRO A 191 -20.38 -6.51 3.06
CA PRO A 191 -21.56 -5.92 3.72
C PRO A 191 -21.60 -6.13 5.24
N HIS A 192 -21.68 -5.03 5.99
CA HIS A 192 -21.43 -4.99 7.44
C HIS A 192 -22.41 -5.85 8.25
N ASN A 193 -23.54 -6.23 7.65
CA ASN A 193 -24.57 -7.09 8.21
C ASN A 193 -24.37 -8.58 7.92
N ALA A 194 -23.31 -8.96 7.19
CA ALA A 194 -23.03 -10.35 6.84
C ALA A 194 -22.42 -11.15 7.99
N PHE A 195 -21.77 -10.48 8.95
CA PHE A 195 -21.11 -11.10 10.09
C PHE A 195 -21.57 -10.44 11.39
N ASP A 196 -21.68 -11.21 12.47
CA ASP A 196 -21.80 -10.65 13.80
C ASP A 196 -20.49 -9.94 14.22
N ILE A 197 -20.58 -9.07 15.22
CA ILE A 197 -19.44 -8.23 15.63
C ILE A 197 -18.28 -9.05 16.21
N ASP A 198 -18.52 -10.19 16.86
CA ASP A 198 -17.43 -11.04 17.36
C ASP A 198 -16.67 -11.69 16.19
N THR A 199 -17.39 -12.22 15.21
CA THR A 199 -16.80 -12.72 13.96
C THR A 199 -16.01 -11.63 13.24
N LEU A 200 -16.57 -10.42 13.13
CA LEU A 200 -15.90 -9.31 12.47
C LEU A 200 -14.60 -8.90 13.18
N GLN A 201 -14.58 -8.88 14.52
CA GLN A 201 -13.35 -8.63 15.28
C GLN A 201 -12.26 -9.68 15.01
N LYS A 202 -12.62 -10.95 14.83
CA LYS A 202 -11.66 -12.00 14.43
C LYS A 202 -11.14 -11.78 13.01
N LEU A 203 -12.02 -11.41 12.07
CA LEU A 203 -11.64 -11.09 10.70
C LEU A 203 -10.68 -9.90 10.65
N VAL A 204 -10.96 -8.83 11.41
CA VAL A 204 -10.06 -7.68 11.53
C VAL A 204 -8.72 -8.09 12.13
N ALA A 205 -8.71 -8.88 13.21
CA ALA A 205 -7.46 -9.36 13.81
C ALA A 205 -6.61 -10.19 12.84
N PHE A 206 -7.24 -11.11 12.09
CA PHE A 206 -6.57 -11.86 11.03
C PHE A 206 -6.09 -10.92 9.91
N TRP A 207 -6.88 -9.93 9.55
CA TRP A 207 -6.53 -8.97 8.51
C TRP A 207 -5.24 -8.19 8.85
N GLN A 208 -4.98 -7.89 10.12
CA GLN A 208 -3.78 -7.16 10.54
C GLN A 208 -2.46 -7.84 10.14
N ILE A 209 -2.45 -9.18 9.98
CA ILE A 209 -1.24 -9.92 9.60
C ILE A 209 -1.16 -10.21 8.09
N THR A 210 -2.15 -9.79 7.30
CA THR A 210 -2.24 -10.07 5.85
C THR A 210 -1.00 -9.67 5.05
N PRO A 211 -0.32 -8.55 5.32
CA PRO A 211 0.94 -8.25 4.64
C PRO A 211 2.04 -9.31 4.78
N PHE A 212 2.10 -9.99 5.92
CA PHE A 212 3.03 -11.09 6.15
C PHE A 212 2.56 -12.35 5.45
N VAL A 213 1.24 -12.58 5.45
CA VAL A 213 0.62 -13.72 4.75
C VAL A 213 0.94 -13.67 3.26
N VAL A 214 0.95 -12.50 2.61
CA VAL A 214 1.41 -12.36 1.22
C VAL A 214 2.80 -12.95 1.03
N ASN A 215 3.77 -12.59 1.87
CA ASN A 215 5.14 -13.08 1.77
C ASN A 215 5.27 -14.59 2.05
N ILE A 216 4.54 -15.09 3.05
CA ILE A 216 4.51 -16.52 3.39
C ILE A 216 3.92 -17.32 2.23
N LEU A 217 2.74 -16.94 1.74
CA LEU A 217 2.11 -17.59 0.59
C LEU A 217 2.99 -17.50 -0.66
N TRP A 218 3.64 -16.36 -0.88
CA TRP A 218 4.52 -16.19 -2.02
C TRP A 218 5.73 -17.13 -1.97
N LEU A 219 6.33 -17.30 -0.80
CA LEU A 219 7.40 -18.26 -0.56
C LEU A 219 6.90 -19.69 -0.81
N ILE A 220 5.77 -20.08 -0.21
CA ILE A 220 5.17 -21.41 -0.37
C ILE A 220 4.87 -21.69 -1.85
N PHE A 221 4.11 -20.82 -2.52
CA PHE A 221 3.73 -21.00 -3.92
C PHE A 221 4.95 -21.02 -4.84
N SER A 222 5.93 -20.14 -4.64
CA SER A 222 7.15 -20.14 -5.47
C SER A 222 8.01 -21.40 -5.26
N THR A 223 7.99 -21.98 -4.06
CA THR A 223 8.70 -23.24 -3.74
C THR A 223 7.99 -24.43 -4.38
N ILE A 224 6.67 -24.52 -4.23
CA ILE A 224 5.83 -25.53 -4.87
C ILE A 224 5.97 -25.47 -6.40
N TYR A 225 5.92 -24.26 -6.98
CA TYR A 225 6.09 -24.06 -8.42
C TYR A 225 7.43 -24.64 -8.92
N ARG A 226 8.53 -24.37 -8.21
CA ARG A 226 9.86 -24.90 -8.53
C ARG A 226 9.94 -26.42 -8.41
N ALA A 227 9.27 -26.99 -7.41
CA ALA A 227 9.23 -28.44 -7.23
C ALA A 227 8.55 -29.15 -8.42
N PHE A 228 7.42 -28.60 -8.91
CA PHE A 228 6.67 -29.19 -10.02
C PHE A 228 7.27 -28.94 -11.41
N HIS A 229 7.95 -27.80 -11.61
CA HIS A 229 8.45 -27.41 -12.93
C HIS A 229 9.97 -27.55 -13.06
N GLY A 230 10.65 -28.04 -12.02
CA GLY A 230 12.10 -28.13 -11.93
C GLY A 230 12.78 -26.75 -12.00
N LYS A 231 14.11 -26.78 -12.19
CA LYS A 231 14.84 -25.60 -12.68
C LYS A 231 14.52 -25.43 -14.17
N GLN A 232 13.31 -24.98 -14.53
CA GLN A 232 13.13 -24.45 -15.89
C GLN A 232 14.24 -23.42 -16.11
N ILE A 233 14.94 -23.53 -17.23
CA ILE A 233 15.92 -22.54 -17.67
C ILE A 233 15.22 -21.19 -17.51
N GLU A 234 15.80 -20.29 -16.71
CA GLU A 234 15.25 -18.95 -16.54
C GLU A 234 15.11 -18.34 -17.93
N GLN A 235 13.88 -18.34 -18.45
CA GLN A 235 13.62 -17.82 -19.77
C GLN A 235 13.90 -16.33 -19.69
N LYS A 236 14.73 -15.83 -20.60
CA LYS A 236 14.96 -14.40 -20.75
C LYS A 236 13.58 -13.74 -20.88
N HIS A 237 13.29 -12.78 -20.02
CA HIS A 237 11.99 -12.08 -19.96
C HIS A 237 10.76 -12.93 -19.59
N GLY A 238 10.95 -14.12 -19.02
CA GLY A 238 9.86 -15.01 -18.57
C GLY A 238 9.01 -14.46 -17.41
N ASP A 239 9.42 -13.34 -16.82
CA ASP A 239 8.73 -12.59 -15.79
C ASP A 239 7.76 -11.53 -16.35
N VAL A 240 7.98 -11.02 -17.56
CA VAL A 240 7.24 -9.85 -18.09
C VAL A 240 5.74 -10.06 -18.13
N ARG A 241 5.28 -11.20 -18.70
CA ARG A 241 3.85 -11.47 -18.82
C ARG A 241 3.18 -11.65 -17.44
N PRO A 242 3.70 -12.49 -16.52
CA PRO A 242 3.16 -12.55 -15.16
C PRO A 242 3.10 -11.20 -14.45
N LEU A 243 4.17 -10.40 -14.53
CA LEU A 243 4.21 -9.07 -13.91
C LEU A 243 3.19 -8.11 -14.55
N THR A 244 3.00 -8.19 -15.87
CA THR A 244 1.96 -7.41 -16.57
C THR A 244 0.57 -7.71 -16.03
N VAL A 245 0.25 -8.98 -15.76
CA VAL A 245 -1.05 -9.37 -15.18
C VAL A 245 -1.18 -8.83 -13.74
N VAL A 246 -0.11 -8.85 -12.95
CA VAL A 246 -0.10 -8.24 -11.61
C VAL A 246 -0.43 -6.76 -11.68
N TYR A 247 0.24 -6.00 -12.55
CA TYR A 247 -0.05 -4.57 -12.71
C TYR A 247 -1.45 -4.30 -13.25
N LEU A 248 -1.93 -5.12 -14.18
CA LEU A 248 -3.28 -4.98 -14.72
C LEU A 248 -4.34 -5.21 -13.64
N LEU A 249 -4.20 -6.24 -12.80
CA LEU A 249 -5.13 -6.47 -11.69
C LEU A 249 -5.09 -5.29 -10.71
N SER A 250 -3.89 -4.87 -10.28
CA SER A 250 -3.73 -3.74 -9.36
C SER A 250 -4.33 -2.45 -9.92
N PHE A 251 -4.17 -2.21 -11.23
CA PHE A 251 -4.80 -1.09 -11.94
C PHE A 251 -6.32 -1.17 -11.88
N VAL A 252 -6.91 -2.31 -12.28
CA VAL A 252 -8.37 -2.49 -12.33
C VAL A 252 -8.99 -2.35 -10.94
N VAL A 253 -8.41 -3.00 -9.93
CA VAL A 253 -8.89 -2.92 -8.53
C VAL A 253 -8.85 -1.48 -8.03
N SER A 254 -7.72 -0.78 -8.23
CA SER A 254 -7.57 0.60 -7.75
C SER A 254 -8.50 1.57 -8.49
N ALA A 255 -8.60 1.43 -9.82
CA ALA A 255 -9.46 2.28 -10.65
C ALA A 255 -10.95 2.06 -10.35
N ALA A 256 -11.36 0.79 -10.21
CA ALA A 256 -12.75 0.46 -9.84
C ALA A 256 -13.09 1.03 -8.46
N ALA A 257 -12.22 0.88 -7.46
CA ALA A 257 -12.42 1.44 -6.14
C ALA A 257 -12.51 2.97 -6.17
N HIS A 258 -11.65 3.63 -6.96
CA HIS A 258 -11.68 5.08 -7.12
C HIS A 258 -12.97 5.57 -7.77
N LEU A 259 -13.32 5.03 -8.94
CA LEU A 259 -14.52 5.42 -9.68
C LEU A 259 -15.80 5.13 -8.87
N ALA A 260 -15.87 4.00 -8.16
CA ALA A 260 -16.98 3.69 -7.27
C ALA A 260 -17.08 4.71 -6.13
N THR A 261 -15.95 5.09 -5.53
CA THR A 261 -15.93 6.11 -4.46
C THR A 261 -16.38 7.48 -4.98
N LEU A 262 -15.89 7.92 -6.14
CA LEU A 262 -16.33 9.19 -6.75
C LEU A 262 -17.83 9.16 -7.06
N TYR A 263 -18.32 8.05 -7.63
CA TYR A 263 -19.73 7.88 -7.94
C TYR A 263 -20.60 7.93 -6.68
N LEU A 264 -20.22 7.22 -5.61
CA LEU A 264 -20.95 7.22 -4.35
C LEU A 264 -20.94 8.61 -3.69
N CYS A 265 -19.79 9.29 -3.64
CA CYS A 265 -19.69 10.66 -3.12
C CYS A 265 -20.50 11.68 -3.92
N TYR A 266 -20.70 11.44 -5.22
CA TYR A 266 -21.48 12.33 -6.08
C TYR A 266 -22.99 12.08 -5.98
N THR A 267 -23.41 10.82 -5.80
CA THR A 267 -24.82 10.42 -5.88
C THR A 267 -25.50 10.24 -4.53
N SER A 268 -24.75 10.05 -3.45
CA SER A 268 -25.31 9.81 -2.12
C SER A 268 -25.91 11.09 -1.51
N ALA A 269 -27.03 10.92 -0.79
CA ALA A 269 -27.59 11.96 0.07
C ALA A 269 -27.05 11.91 1.51
N ASP A 270 -26.29 10.86 1.87
CA ASP A 270 -25.65 10.75 3.18
C ASP A 270 -24.47 11.73 3.27
N PRO A 271 -24.45 12.68 4.22
CA PRO A 271 -23.39 13.67 4.34
C PRO A 271 -22.00 13.06 4.63
N THR A 272 -21.96 11.85 5.18
CA THR A 272 -20.72 11.10 5.43
C THR A 272 -20.15 10.48 4.15
N ILE A 273 -20.98 10.28 3.13
CA ILE A 273 -20.58 9.81 1.81
C ILE A 273 -20.49 11.04 0.89
N SER A 274 -19.54 11.93 1.21
CA SER A 274 -19.27 13.14 0.43
C SER A 274 -17.78 13.27 0.14
N PHE A 275 -17.42 14.02 -0.90
CA PHE A 275 -16.01 14.27 -1.23
C PHE A 275 -15.24 14.85 -0.05
N ASP A 276 -15.86 15.78 0.67
CA ASP A 276 -15.25 16.42 1.81
C ASP A 276 -15.05 15.45 2.98
N PHE A 277 -16.06 14.66 3.36
CA PHE A 277 -15.93 13.70 4.46
C PHE A 277 -14.90 12.61 4.15
N VAL A 278 -14.87 12.09 2.92
CA VAL A 278 -14.02 10.95 2.52
C VAL A 278 -12.57 11.38 2.29
N PHE A 279 -12.32 12.59 1.78
CA PHE A 279 -10.98 12.99 1.33
C PHE A 279 -10.34 14.12 2.16
N THR A 280 -11.08 14.89 2.95
CA THR A 280 -10.51 16.05 3.64
C THR A 280 -10.10 15.71 5.08
N PRO A 281 -8.80 15.84 5.45
CA PRO A 281 -8.35 15.58 6.82
C PRO A 281 -8.76 16.73 7.74
N ARG A 282 -9.97 16.67 8.30
CA ARG A 282 -10.48 17.67 9.24
C ARG A 282 -10.07 17.34 10.67
N GLN A 283 -9.36 18.27 11.31
CA GLN A 283 -9.09 18.17 12.74
C GLN A 283 -10.31 18.65 13.53
N VAL A 284 -10.86 17.76 14.35
CA VAL A 284 -11.95 18.07 15.28
C VAL A 284 -11.35 18.34 16.66
N GLN A 285 -11.84 19.35 17.37
CA GLN A 285 -11.47 19.57 18.76
C GLN A 285 -12.08 18.47 19.64
N ASN A 286 -11.26 17.82 20.47
CA ASN A 286 -11.67 16.70 21.33
C ASN A 286 -12.40 15.58 20.57
N PRO A 287 -11.77 14.97 19.56
CA PRO A 287 -12.43 14.00 18.69
C PRO A 287 -12.84 12.74 19.48
N SER A 288 -13.96 12.15 19.07
CA SER A 288 -14.25 10.75 19.38
C SER A 288 -13.16 9.84 18.80
N MET A 289 -13.10 8.60 19.28
CA MET A 289 -12.14 7.62 18.75
C MET A 289 -12.31 7.42 17.24
N ALA A 290 -13.56 7.34 16.76
CA ALA A 290 -13.86 7.16 15.34
C ALA A 290 -13.41 8.37 14.50
N GLU A 291 -13.69 9.60 14.93
CA GLU A 291 -13.27 10.82 14.21
C GLU A 291 -11.75 10.97 14.19
N GLY A 292 -11.08 10.70 15.32
CA GLY A 292 -9.63 10.81 15.40
C GLY A 292 -8.92 9.77 14.53
N LEU A 293 -9.44 8.54 14.48
CA LEU A 293 -8.94 7.50 13.60
C LEU A 293 -9.25 7.79 12.13
N HIS A 294 -10.44 8.31 11.81
CA HIS A 294 -10.79 8.72 10.45
C HIS A 294 -9.82 9.79 9.92
N PHE A 295 -9.56 10.83 10.71
CA PHE A 295 -8.52 11.82 10.41
C PHE A 295 -7.16 11.15 10.15
N THR A 296 -6.77 10.23 11.04
CA THR A 296 -5.51 9.49 10.94
C THR A 296 -5.42 8.71 9.63
N PHE A 297 -6.47 7.98 9.23
CA PHE A 297 -6.49 7.20 7.98
C PHE A 297 -6.51 8.07 6.72
N ILE A 298 -7.13 9.25 6.74
CA ILE A 298 -7.08 10.19 5.61
C ILE A 298 -5.65 10.75 5.45
N VAL A 299 -5.01 11.13 6.55
CA VAL A 299 -3.60 11.56 6.53
C VAL A 299 -2.71 10.42 6.04
N ASP A 300 -2.96 9.19 6.51
CA ASP A 300 -2.24 7.99 6.10
C ASP A 300 -2.32 7.80 4.59
N TYR A 301 -3.55 7.80 4.05
CA TYR A 301 -3.82 7.73 2.62
C TYR A 301 -3.09 8.81 1.81
N TRP A 302 -3.23 10.09 2.17
CA TRP A 302 -2.68 11.17 1.36
C TRP A 302 -1.16 11.17 1.32
N ILE A 303 -0.49 11.01 2.46
CA ILE A 303 0.97 11.04 2.48
C ILE A 303 1.55 9.83 1.77
N ILE A 304 0.94 8.64 1.91
CA ILE A 304 1.31 7.45 1.12
C ILE A 304 1.23 7.80 -0.36
N PHE A 305 0.06 8.22 -0.86
CA PHE A 305 -0.10 8.39 -2.31
C PHE A 305 0.64 9.61 -2.87
N ILE A 306 0.81 10.71 -2.12
CA ILE A 306 1.69 11.82 -2.52
C ILE A 306 3.13 11.31 -2.69
N SER A 307 3.64 10.57 -1.71
CA SER A 307 4.99 9.99 -1.80
C SER A 307 5.10 8.99 -2.96
N THR A 308 4.04 8.21 -3.24
CA THR A 308 3.96 7.30 -4.38
C THR A 308 3.99 8.06 -5.71
N MET A 309 3.31 9.20 -5.82
CA MET A 309 3.32 10.02 -7.04
C MET A 309 4.71 10.62 -7.29
N ILE A 310 5.43 11.01 -6.23
CA ILE A 310 6.83 11.43 -6.32
C ILE A 310 7.72 10.27 -6.78
N TRP A 311 7.48 9.05 -6.28
CA TRP A 311 8.20 7.85 -6.72
C TRP A 311 7.92 7.51 -8.20
N CYS A 312 6.70 7.72 -8.67
CA CYS A 312 6.35 7.60 -10.09
C CYS A 312 7.10 8.62 -10.96
N LEU A 313 7.19 9.88 -10.52
CA LEU A 313 7.97 10.91 -11.20
C LEU A 313 9.46 10.54 -11.22
N GLN A 314 10.01 10.11 -10.09
CA GLN A 314 11.39 9.63 -10.00
C GLN A 314 11.66 8.50 -11.00
N ALA A 315 10.80 7.49 -11.06
CA ALA A 315 10.94 6.39 -12.00
C ALA A 315 10.97 6.88 -13.46
N GLN A 316 10.14 7.86 -13.81
CA GLN A 316 10.15 8.43 -15.16
C GLN A 316 11.43 9.23 -15.46
N LEU A 317 11.92 10.00 -14.49
CA LEU A 317 13.18 10.74 -14.62
C LEU A 317 14.37 9.78 -14.80
N GLU A 318 14.40 8.67 -14.06
CA GLU A 318 15.40 7.60 -14.21
C GLU A 318 15.39 7.01 -15.62
N ILE A 319 14.21 6.69 -16.17
CA ILE A 319 14.07 6.17 -17.55
C ILE A 319 14.49 7.22 -18.60
N THR A 320 14.24 8.50 -18.34
CA THR A 320 14.65 9.60 -19.22
C THR A 320 16.17 9.76 -19.24
N ALA A 321 16.81 9.71 -18.07
CA ALA A 321 18.26 9.80 -17.96
C ALA A 321 18.98 8.60 -18.60
N LEU A 322 18.30 7.45 -18.73
CA LEU A 322 18.76 6.31 -19.52
C LEU A 322 18.57 6.47 -21.04
N GLY A 323 17.97 7.57 -21.50
CA GLY A 323 17.69 7.82 -22.93
C GLY A 323 16.57 6.96 -23.50
N ARG A 324 15.68 6.41 -22.66
CA ARG A 324 14.65 5.42 -23.08
C ARG A 324 13.25 6.00 -23.21
N THR A 325 13.12 7.30 -22.96
CA THR A 325 11.92 8.10 -23.20
C THR A 325 12.30 9.56 -23.43
N ASN A 326 11.49 10.27 -24.21
CA ASN A 326 11.62 11.71 -24.44
C ASN A 326 10.55 12.51 -23.68
N LEU A 327 9.80 11.86 -22.79
CA LEU A 327 8.78 12.50 -21.97
C LEU A 327 9.43 13.54 -21.05
N ARG A 328 8.93 14.78 -21.11
CA ARG A 328 9.41 15.86 -20.23
C ARG A 328 8.83 15.68 -18.84
N ALA A 329 9.59 16.06 -17.81
CA ALA A 329 9.16 15.98 -16.41
C ALA A 329 7.79 16.65 -16.17
N PHE A 330 7.56 17.82 -16.78
CA PHE A 330 6.28 18.52 -16.69
C PHE A 330 5.11 17.71 -17.26
N GLN A 331 5.28 17.04 -18.41
CA GLN A 331 4.25 16.18 -18.99
C GLN A 331 3.94 14.99 -18.08
N THR A 332 4.97 14.40 -17.47
CA THR A 332 4.82 13.33 -16.48
C THR A 332 3.99 13.79 -15.29
N VAL A 333 4.28 14.98 -14.74
CA VAL A 333 3.50 15.55 -13.63
C VAL A 333 2.04 15.72 -14.04
N VAL A 334 1.79 16.28 -15.22
CA VAL A 334 0.42 16.44 -15.75
C VAL A 334 -0.31 15.08 -15.87
N TYR A 335 0.34 14.05 -16.44
CA TYR A 335 -0.26 12.72 -16.55
C TYR A 335 -0.51 12.06 -15.20
N ILE A 336 0.41 12.21 -14.25
CA ILE A 336 0.26 11.70 -12.89
C ILE A 336 -0.92 12.38 -12.19
N VAL A 337 -1.02 13.71 -12.28
CA VAL A 337 -2.10 14.48 -11.63
C VAL A 337 -3.45 14.16 -12.25
N ILE A 338 -3.59 14.30 -13.57
CA ILE A 338 -4.85 14.01 -14.27
C ILE A 338 -5.23 12.54 -14.08
N GLY A 339 -4.29 11.62 -14.23
CA GLY A 339 -4.52 10.21 -14.02
C GLY A 339 -4.98 9.90 -12.59
N SER A 340 -4.43 10.58 -11.59
CA SER A 340 -4.82 10.36 -10.18
C SER A 340 -6.20 10.91 -9.87
N ILE A 341 -6.62 12.00 -10.53
CA ILE A 341 -7.95 12.58 -10.40
C ILE A 341 -9.01 11.71 -11.10
N VAL A 342 -8.68 11.13 -12.26
CA VAL A 342 -9.65 10.38 -13.08
C VAL A 342 -9.73 8.91 -12.68
N LEU A 343 -8.58 8.28 -12.42
CA LEU A 343 -8.46 6.82 -12.20
C LEU A 343 -7.98 6.47 -10.80
N GLY A 344 -7.55 7.46 -10.00
CA GLY A 344 -7.00 7.23 -8.68
C GLY A 344 -5.49 6.96 -8.68
N PRO A 345 -4.78 7.34 -7.61
CA PRO A 345 -3.32 7.25 -7.54
C PRO A 345 -2.79 5.81 -7.52
N GLY A 346 -3.55 4.83 -7.00
CA GLY A 346 -3.17 3.41 -7.07
C GLY A 346 -3.16 2.86 -8.51
N ALA A 347 -4.11 3.31 -9.33
CA ALA A 347 -4.16 2.96 -10.75
C ALA A 347 -2.99 3.60 -11.50
N VAL A 348 -2.71 4.88 -11.23
CA VAL A 348 -1.54 5.58 -11.79
C VAL A 348 -0.24 4.87 -11.45
N LEU A 349 -0.03 4.47 -10.20
CA LEU A 349 1.14 3.70 -9.79
C LEU A 349 1.30 2.43 -10.64
N SER A 350 0.22 1.66 -10.77
CA SER A 350 0.24 0.40 -11.54
C SER A 350 0.54 0.64 -13.01
N ALA A 351 -0.03 1.70 -13.60
CA ALA A 351 0.20 2.08 -15.00
C ALA A 351 1.65 2.54 -15.23
N VAL A 352 2.21 3.35 -14.31
CA VAL A 352 3.62 3.81 -14.37
C VAL A 352 4.57 2.62 -14.24
N TRP A 353 4.32 1.68 -13.33
CA TRP A 353 5.16 0.48 -13.18
C TRP A 353 5.10 -0.42 -14.41
N TRP A 354 3.91 -0.64 -14.96
CA TRP A 354 3.74 -1.40 -16.19
C TRP A 354 4.47 -0.73 -17.37
N TRP A 355 4.29 0.59 -17.55
CA TRP A 355 5.02 1.36 -18.57
C TRP A 355 6.53 1.24 -18.36
N ARG A 356 7.00 1.39 -17.12
CA ARG A 356 8.42 1.30 -16.76
C ARG A 356 9.01 -0.06 -17.15
N GLU A 357 8.31 -1.18 -16.93
CA GLU A 357 8.82 -2.50 -17.35
C GLU A 357 9.13 -2.56 -18.84
N SER A 358 8.29 -1.96 -19.69
CA SER A 358 8.51 -1.90 -21.15
C SER A 358 9.72 -1.05 -21.55
N ARG A 359 10.24 -0.22 -20.64
CA ARG A 359 11.38 0.69 -20.87
C ARG A 359 12.67 0.20 -20.23
N ILE A 360 12.62 -0.58 -19.15
CA ILE A 360 13.83 -1.13 -18.50
C ILE A 360 14.45 -2.27 -19.31
N ASP A 361 13.69 -2.88 -20.21
CA ASP A 361 14.25 -3.78 -21.21
C ASP A 361 13.29 -3.80 -22.41
N PRO A 362 13.68 -3.37 -23.62
CA PRO A 362 12.82 -3.55 -24.77
C PRO A 362 12.68 -5.06 -25.00
N VAL A 363 11.51 -5.60 -24.69
CA VAL A 363 11.10 -6.89 -25.26
C VAL A 363 11.25 -6.72 -26.78
N PRO A 364 12.03 -7.57 -27.47
CA PRO A 364 12.15 -7.47 -28.91
C PRO A 364 10.75 -7.45 -29.51
N ASP A 365 10.43 -6.40 -30.26
CA ASP A 365 9.18 -6.34 -31.00
C ASP A 365 9.19 -7.53 -31.98
N PRO A 366 8.29 -8.52 -31.85
CA PRO A 366 8.26 -9.67 -32.75
C PRO A 366 8.01 -9.26 -34.21
N LYS A 367 7.63 -8.01 -34.47
CA LYS A 367 7.47 -7.45 -35.82
C LYS A 367 8.73 -6.78 -36.38
N LYS A 368 9.83 -6.69 -35.63
CA LYS A 368 11.10 -6.07 -36.07
C LYS A 368 12.26 -7.07 -36.24
N SER A 369 11.98 -8.37 -36.20
CA SER A 369 12.97 -9.43 -36.44
C SER A 369 12.79 -10.10 -37.81
N ASN A 370 12.61 -9.29 -38.87
CA ASN A 370 12.71 -9.73 -40.26
C ASN A 370 13.58 -8.75 -41.04
#